data_AF-A0A847MW09-F1
#
_entry.id   AF-A0A847MW09-F1
#
_cell.length_a   1.000
_cell.length_b   1.000
_cell.length_c   1.000
_cell.angle_alpha   90.00
_cell.angle_beta   90.00
_cell.angle_gamma   90.00
#
_symmetry.space_group_name_H-M   'P 1'
#
loop_
_entity.id
_entity.type
_entity.pdbx_description
1 polymer ?
#
loop_
_entity_poly.entity_id
_entity_poly.type
_entity_poly.pdbx_seq_one_letter_code
_entity_poly.pdbx_strand_id
1 'polypeptide(L)'
;DYSNRFADADRNGSDHRSILSAERSIGSVIKLFTPRTEYSAEHNDFIRSVPAHIRELVYVIKVAYKPEWGQDWRSHFSVSRANGRPGNRLRLDGRPVLVDMLRVGFEEDGSYRLFSLRPDFQPSVKVQTEDDITASTVVPSQGPDQPSRKYVENCEGLLFQRPDDAIIPGYDSTAEADIAAGGFLSNFEPLDHTAVQELADDAIALSEFTAPMRELITDFAAAGPDSRPEFMVCSARPRLVDGKPSKNPRYLQFRPDLADPHGTVAAEVAQKIAKGMSLSDPLAVEVDVVTAGRRNNPPDDGVPALCAFSPLHYLELPELLMEFISSMTGKSPSTTGAGSEGAMTKAPFNALPTTYDLNAAFLSYALTGYDGWISGAGVVGPHVRVDHDVSLLVPEVFARMQKHERSAPWLIEHGYLEQIQDVEVEGQGAVPASRLGWRITEKFATTFLGRIFMHPESIFTEAILRPETQDLAVFTDSVRVMVDTHERVARAYLKDGTIDSACPPVRALLEIMADGISADGLTLHDPRFREMFTRESVLASDWYADRLDAAQAQLVARAEAGVAAIEALCAEDSDGTVTARMGLDDRLAEATAARDELASGATRERLVGTLGRQVDFR
;
A
#
# COMPACT_ATOMS: atom_id res chain seq x y z
N ASP A 1 13.75 9.81 -40.60
CA ASP A 1 14.52 8.61 -40.25
C ASP A 1 15.05 8.80 -38.84
N TYR A 2 14.97 7.79 -37.97
CA TYR A 2 15.42 7.84 -36.57
C TYR A 2 16.55 6.83 -36.28
N SER A 3 17.18 6.30 -37.33
CA SER A 3 18.25 5.30 -37.25
C SER A 3 19.52 5.84 -36.57
N ASN A 4 19.74 7.16 -36.55
CA ASN A 4 20.94 7.82 -36.00
C ASN A 4 20.70 8.58 -34.67
N ARG A 5 19.73 8.13 -33.88
CA ARG A 5 19.27 8.81 -32.65
C ARG A 5 20.18 8.64 -31.42
N PHE A 6 21.07 7.67 -31.41
CA PHE A 6 21.87 7.33 -30.23
C PHE A 6 23.12 8.20 -30.14
N ALA A 7 23.51 8.53 -28.91
CA ALA A 7 24.77 9.22 -28.64
C ALA A 7 25.99 8.35 -28.98
N ASP A 8 25.86 7.04 -28.77
CA ASP A 8 26.83 6.03 -29.18
C ASP A 8 26.63 5.67 -30.66
N ALA A 9 27.66 5.93 -31.48
CA ALA A 9 27.63 5.73 -32.91
C ALA A 9 27.48 4.27 -33.32
N ASP A 10 27.99 3.32 -32.52
CA ASP A 10 27.93 1.89 -32.83
C ASP A 10 26.50 1.33 -32.74
N ARG A 11 25.61 2.05 -32.06
CA ARG A 11 24.18 1.71 -31.95
C ARG A 11 23.35 2.25 -33.11
N ASN A 12 23.88 3.22 -33.87
CA ASN A 12 23.18 3.85 -34.97
C ASN A 12 23.14 2.93 -36.20
N GLY A 13 22.09 3.07 -37.03
CA GLY A 13 21.89 2.22 -38.21
C GLY A 13 21.41 0.78 -37.91
N SER A 14 21.10 0.46 -36.66
CA SER A 14 20.59 -0.87 -36.28
C SER A 14 19.07 -1.00 -36.34
N ASP A 15 18.34 0.11 -36.19
CA ASP A 15 16.88 0.13 -36.13
C ASP A 15 16.29 1.09 -37.18
N HIS A 16 15.84 0.51 -38.29
CA HIS A 16 15.23 1.19 -39.43
C HIS A 16 13.71 1.11 -39.46
N ARG A 17 13.07 0.54 -38.44
CA ARG A 17 11.61 0.36 -38.43
C ARG A 17 10.92 1.72 -38.43
N SER A 18 10.04 1.95 -39.40
CA SER A 18 9.24 3.18 -39.46
C SER A 18 8.26 3.26 -38.28
N ILE A 19 7.77 4.46 -37.94
CA ILE A 19 6.82 4.67 -36.83
C ILE A 19 5.58 3.76 -37.00
N LEU A 20 4.97 3.78 -38.19
CA LEU A 20 3.73 3.04 -38.47
C LEU A 20 3.94 1.56 -38.81
N SER A 21 5.19 1.08 -38.90
CA SER A 21 5.46 -0.34 -39.17
C SER A 21 4.81 -1.25 -38.12
N ALA A 22 4.19 -2.35 -38.57
CA ALA A 22 3.63 -3.38 -37.69
C ALA A 22 4.70 -4.04 -36.79
N GLU A 23 5.96 -4.04 -37.22
CA GLU A 23 7.11 -4.57 -36.46
C GLU A 23 7.61 -3.61 -35.37
N ARG A 24 7.03 -2.40 -35.30
CA ARG A 24 7.36 -1.39 -34.29
C ARG A 24 6.20 -1.27 -33.31
N SER A 25 6.39 -1.75 -32.09
CA SER A 25 5.37 -1.67 -31.04
C SER A 25 5.11 -0.23 -30.59
N ILE A 26 3.92 0.03 -30.03
CA ILE A 26 3.59 1.34 -29.46
C ILE A 26 4.58 1.76 -28.36
N GLY A 27 4.96 0.85 -27.45
CA GLY A 27 5.95 1.16 -26.41
C GLY A 27 7.32 1.58 -26.96
N SER A 28 7.72 1.02 -28.11
CA SER A 28 8.96 1.46 -28.78
C SER A 28 8.85 2.82 -29.50
N VAL A 29 7.63 3.23 -29.86
CA VAL A 29 7.35 4.59 -30.37
C VAL A 29 7.32 5.58 -29.21
N ILE A 30 6.69 5.25 -28.08
CA ILE A 30 6.75 6.06 -26.85
C ILE A 30 8.22 6.26 -26.46
N LYS A 31 9.00 5.17 -26.35
CA LYS A 31 10.45 5.24 -26.05
C LYS A 31 11.21 6.17 -27.00
N LEU A 32 10.89 6.15 -28.30
CA LEU A 32 11.55 7.00 -29.31
C LEU A 32 11.34 8.50 -29.05
N PHE A 33 10.19 8.85 -28.50
CA PHE A 33 9.75 10.22 -28.24
C PHE A 33 9.77 10.57 -26.73
N THR A 34 10.51 9.82 -25.92
CA THR A 34 10.82 10.14 -24.53
C THR A 34 12.29 10.51 -24.42
N PRO A 35 12.66 11.69 -23.87
CA PRO A 35 14.06 12.06 -23.71
C PRO A 35 14.84 11.05 -22.87
N ARG A 36 16.07 10.72 -23.28
CA ARG A 36 16.93 9.72 -22.62
C ARG A 36 18.41 10.06 -22.73
N THR A 37 19.19 9.66 -21.73
CA THR A 37 20.66 9.82 -21.74
C THR A 37 21.35 9.03 -22.84
N GLU A 38 20.74 7.93 -23.30
CA GLU A 38 21.23 7.12 -24.42
C GLU A 38 21.12 7.83 -25.79
N TYR A 39 20.29 8.87 -25.90
CA TYR A 39 20.07 9.61 -27.13
C TYR A 39 21.04 10.76 -27.30
N SER A 40 21.34 11.10 -28.55
CA SER A 40 22.14 12.28 -28.87
C SER A 40 21.46 13.55 -28.35
N ALA A 41 22.25 14.59 -28.06
CA ALA A 41 21.71 15.88 -27.63
C ALA A 41 20.71 16.43 -28.66
N GLU A 42 21.05 16.33 -29.95
CA GLU A 42 20.19 16.72 -31.07
C GLU A 42 18.83 16.00 -31.05
N HIS A 43 18.80 14.68 -30.84
CA HIS A 43 17.54 13.94 -30.80
C HIS A 43 16.70 14.29 -29.57
N ASN A 44 17.33 14.48 -28.41
CA ASN A 44 16.63 14.93 -27.20
C ASN A 44 16.04 16.34 -27.37
N ASP A 45 16.77 17.26 -28.00
CA ASP A 45 16.29 18.61 -28.28
C ASP A 45 15.15 18.60 -29.29
N PHE A 46 15.22 17.73 -30.30
CA PHE A 46 14.09 17.47 -31.19
C PHE A 46 12.86 17.00 -30.41
N ILE A 47 12.98 16.00 -29.54
CA ILE A 47 11.84 15.51 -28.74
C ILE A 47 11.22 16.63 -27.90
N ARG A 48 12.05 17.45 -27.24
CA ARG A 48 11.60 18.59 -26.43
C ARG A 48 10.89 19.66 -27.26
N SER A 49 11.26 19.81 -28.53
CA SER A 49 10.61 20.76 -29.44
C SER A 49 9.20 20.32 -29.87
N VAL A 50 8.86 19.02 -29.75
CA VAL A 50 7.54 18.49 -30.12
C VAL A 50 6.56 18.70 -28.95
N PRO A 51 5.46 19.45 -29.13
CA PRO A 51 4.47 19.67 -28.07
C PRO A 51 3.84 18.36 -27.57
N ALA A 52 3.52 18.32 -26.27
CA ALA A 52 2.91 17.17 -25.61
C ALA A 52 1.69 16.60 -26.36
N HIS A 53 0.73 17.46 -26.72
CA HIS A 53 -0.47 17.06 -27.46
C HIS A 53 -0.17 16.46 -28.85
N ILE A 54 0.91 16.89 -29.51
CA ILE A 54 1.32 16.32 -30.81
C ILE A 54 1.89 14.92 -30.60
N ARG A 55 2.71 14.71 -29.56
CA ARG A 55 3.20 13.37 -29.21
C ARG A 55 2.03 12.42 -28.95
N GLU A 56 1.04 12.86 -28.18
CA GLU A 56 -0.16 12.08 -27.90
C GLU A 56 -0.94 11.69 -29.16
N LEU A 57 -1.12 12.63 -30.11
CA LEU A 57 -1.72 12.31 -31.41
C LEU A 57 -0.91 11.26 -32.19
N VAL A 58 0.42 11.32 -32.17
CA VAL A 58 1.27 10.30 -32.82
C VAL A 58 1.00 8.91 -32.23
N TYR A 59 0.87 8.79 -30.92
CA TYR A 59 0.60 7.51 -30.25
C TYR A 59 -0.80 6.99 -30.55
N VAL A 60 -1.80 7.86 -30.52
CA VAL A 60 -3.19 7.52 -30.89
C VAL A 60 -3.27 7.04 -32.34
N ILE A 61 -2.61 7.75 -33.27
CA ILE A 61 -2.54 7.35 -34.67
C ILE A 61 -1.84 5.99 -34.79
N LYS A 62 -0.74 5.78 -34.05
CA LYS A 62 -0.02 4.50 -34.06
C LYS A 62 -0.88 3.33 -33.60
N VAL A 63 -1.67 3.52 -32.54
CA VAL A 63 -2.56 2.47 -32.01
C VAL A 63 -3.70 2.17 -32.97
N ALA A 64 -4.28 3.19 -33.60
CA ALA A 64 -5.40 3.04 -34.51
C ALA A 64 -4.99 2.59 -35.94
N TYR A 65 -3.74 2.77 -36.33
CA TYR A 65 -3.26 2.54 -37.70
C TYR A 65 -3.51 1.11 -38.18
N LYS A 66 -4.09 1.00 -39.38
CA LYS A 66 -4.21 -0.27 -40.10
C LYS A 66 -3.29 -0.29 -41.33
N PRO A 67 -2.58 -1.40 -41.61
CA PRO A 67 -1.68 -1.49 -42.77
C PRO A 67 -2.37 -1.18 -44.11
N GLU A 68 -3.65 -1.52 -44.24
CA GLU A 68 -4.47 -1.26 -45.43
C GLU A 68 -4.62 0.22 -45.79
N TRP A 69 -4.44 1.13 -44.82
CA TRP A 69 -4.48 2.58 -45.07
C TRP A 69 -3.24 3.09 -45.80
N GLY A 70 -2.11 2.36 -45.73
CA GLY A 70 -0.86 2.78 -46.34
C GLY A 70 -0.47 4.20 -45.91
N GLN A 71 -0.31 5.10 -46.90
CA GLN A 71 -0.02 6.52 -46.67
C GLN A 71 -1.27 7.40 -46.51
N ASP A 72 -2.47 6.86 -46.77
CA ASP A 72 -3.75 7.61 -46.67
C ASP A 72 -4.37 7.53 -45.27
N TRP A 73 -3.61 7.19 -44.23
CA TRP A 73 -4.10 7.19 -42.84
C TRP A 73 -4.75 8.53 -42.45
N ARG A 74 -4.31 9.64 -43.06
CA ARG A 74 -4.79 10.99 -42.73
C ARG A 74 -6.27 11.19 -43.02
N SER A 75 -6.85 10.50 -44.02
CA SER A 75 -8.27 10.63 -44.40
C SER A 75 -9.22 10.09 -43.32
N HIS A 76 -8.74 9.14 -42.51
CA HIS A 76 -9.47 8.51 -41.42
C HIS A 76 -9.57 9.37 -40.14
N PHE A 77 -8.70 10.37 -39.99
CA PHE A 77 -8.67 11.23 -38.80
C PHE A 77 -9.28 12.61 -39.05
N SER A 78 -10.18 13.03 -38.17
CA SER A 78 -10.86 14.33 -38.28
C SER A 78 -11.20 14.92 -36.92
N VAL A 79 -11.77 16.13 -36.93
CA VAL A 79 -12.48 16.72 -35.79
C VAL A 79 -13.88 17.11 -36.24
N SER A 80 -14.85 17.11 -35.32
CA SER A 80 -16.19 17.62 -35.63
C SER A 80 -16.15 19.11 -35.99
N ARG A 81 -17.15 19.59 -36.71
CA ARG A 81 -17.47 21.03 -36.75
C ARG A 81 -18.73 21.28 -35.94
N ALA A 82 -18.60 21.93 -34.79
CA ALA A 82 -19.73 22.32 -33.95
C ALA A 82 -19.97 23.82 -34.12
N ASN A 83 -21.18 24.21 -34.52
CA ASN A 83 -21.54 25.62 -34.75
C ASN A 83 -20.55 26.35 -35.69
N GLY A 84 -20.06 25.67 -36.73
CA GLY A 84 -19.09 26.21 -37.69
C GLY A 84 -17.64 26.27 -37.21
N ARG A 85 -17.36 25.94 -35.94
CA ARG A 85 -15.99 25.90 -35.38
C ARG A 85 -15.45 24.47 -35.37
N PRO A 86 -14.17 24.25 -35.73
CA PRO A 86 -13.51 22.97 -35.48
C PRO A 86 -13.57 22.61 -34.00
N GLY A 87 -13.93 21.37 -33.70
CA GLY A 87 -13.88 20.81 -32.36
C GLY A 87 -12.46 20.40 -31.97
N ASN A 88 -12.30 20.05 -30.69
CA ASN A 88 -10.98 19.73 -30.10
C ASN A 88 -10.76 18.22 -29.87
N ARG A 89 -11.74 17.37 -30.17
CA ARG A 89 -11.66 15.92 -29.96
C ARG A 89 -11.39 15.21 -31.28
N LEU A 90 -10.28 14.47 -31.32
CA LEU A 90 -9.92 13.63 -32.47
C LEU A 90 -11.01 12.57 -32.71
N ARG A 91 -11.32 12.33 -33.99
CA ARG A 91 -12.26 11.31 -34.43
C ARG A 91 -11.57 10.38 -35.42
N LEU A 92 -11.81 9.08 -35.28
CA LEU A 92 -11.46 8.04 -36.24
C LEU A 92 -12.73 7.62 -36.97
N ASP A 93 -12.77 7.78 -38.29
CA ASP A 93 -13.93 7.47 -39.14
C ASP A 93 -15.25 8.07 -38.60
N GLY A 94 -15.16 9.31 -38.10
CA GLY A 94 -16.29 10.03 -37.52
C GLY A 94 -16.68 9.62 -36.09
N ARG A 95 -16.02 8.64 -35.47
CA ARG A 95 -16.25 8.29 -34.05
C ARG A 95 -15.22 8.98 -33.15
N PRO A 96 -15.63 9.59 -32.02
CA PRO A 96 -14.68 10.16 -31.08
C PRO A 96 -13.67 9.10 -30.61
N VAL A 97 -12.38 9.45 -30.63
CA VAL A 97 -11.35 8.63 -29.99
C VAL A 97 -11.49 8.80 -28.48
N LEU A 98 -11.49 7.68 -27.76
CA LEU A 98 -11.43 7.63 -26.31
C LEU A 98 -10.01 7.24 -25.89
N VAL A 99 -9.56 7.81 -24.78
CA VAL A 99 -8.28 7.49 -24.16
C VAL A 99 -8.52 7.27 -22.67
N ASP A 100 -7.75 6.36 -22.09
CA ASP A 100 -7.85 6.07 -20.67
C ASP A 100 -7.12 7.16 -19.86
N MET A 101 -7.75 7.61 -18.79
CA MET A 101 -7.23 8.65 -17.91
C MET A 101 -7.43 8.22 -16.45
N LEU A 102 -6.56 8.70 -15.57
CA LEU A 102 -6.81 8.67 -14.13
C LEU A 102 -6.95 10.07 -13.58
N ARG A 103 -7.81 10.20 -12.57
CA ARG A 103 -7.81 11.37 -11.70
C ARG A 103 -6.60 11.28 -10.78
N VAL A 104 -5.87 12.39 -10.63
CA VAL A 104 -4.81 12.55 -9.64
C VAL A 104 -5.02 13.87 -8.91
N GLY A 105 -5.92 13.83 -7.94
CA GLY A 105 -6.35 14.96 -7.14
C GLY A 105 -7.31 15.91 -7.85
N PHE A 106 -7.52 17.04 -7.19
CA PHE A 106 -8.50 18.06 -7.56
C PHE A 106 -7.83 19.43 -7.69
N GLU A 107 -8.40 20.30 -8.51
CA GLU A 107 -8.10 21.73 -8.50
C GLU A 107 -8.77 22.41 -7.30
N GLU A 108 -8.38 23.65 -6.98
CA GLU A 108 -8.94 24.42 -5.86
C GLU A 108 -10.46 24.61 -5.96
N ASP A 109 -11.01 24.66 -7.18
CA ASP A 109 -12.45 24.77 -7.43
C ASP A 109 -13.20 23.42 -7.34
N GLY A 110 -12.49 22.33 -7.02
CA GLY A 110 -13.02 20.98 -6.93
C GLY A 110 -13.14 20.25 -8.27
N SER A 111 -12.65 20.82 -9.38
CA SER A 111 -12.60 20.12 -10.66
C SER A 111 -11.55 19.01 -10.67
N TYR A 112 -11.78 17.97 -11.48
CA TYR A 112 -10.90 16.80 -11.51
C TYR A 112 -9.64 17.08 -12.32
N ARG A 113 -8.48 16.70 -11.77
CA ARG A 113 -7.20 16.69 -12.49
C ARG A 113 -7.05 15.36 -13.21
N LEU A 114 -7.39 15.32 -14.50
CA LEU A 114 -7.35 14.10 -15.32
C LEU A 114 -6.06 14.03 -16.14
N PHE A 115 -5.38 12.88 -16.06
CA PHE A 115 -4.12 12.64 -16.77
C PHE A 115 -4.21 11.39 -17.65
N SER A 116 -3.85 11.53 -18.94
CA SER A 116 -3.81 10.43 -19.89
C SER A 116 -2.83 9.35 -19.45
N LEU A 117 -3.33 8.11 -19.34
CA LEU A 117 -2.51 6.92 -19.21
C LEU A 117 -1.77 6.66 -20.52
N ARG A 118 -0.64 5.97 -20.42
CA ARG A 118 0.02 5.48 -21.62
C ARG A 118 -0.89 4.49 -22.35
N PRO A 119 -0.98 4.53 -23.70
CA PRO A 119 -1.77 3.56 -24.46
C PRO A 119 -1.30 2.10 -24.31
N ASP A 120 -0.09 1.88 -23.80
CA ASP A 120 0.45 0.56 -23.49
C ASP A 120 0.45 0.24 -21.99
N PHE A 121 -0.17 1.08 -21.16
CA PHE A 121 -0.42 0.78 -19.76
C PHE A 121 -1.70 -0.05 -19.62
N GLN A 122 -1.63 -1.04 -18.74
CA GLN A 122 -2.76 -1.73 -18.16
C GLN A 122 -2.51 -1.82 -16.65
N PRO A 123 -3.55 -1.72 -15.79
CA PRO A 123 -3.40 -1.93 -14.36
C PRO A 123 -2.76 -3.29 -14.05
N SER A 124 -2.02 -3.37 -12.94
CA SER A 124 -1.41 -4.63 -12.53
C SER A 124 -2.50 -5.62 -12.13
N VAL A 125 -2.33 -6.90 -12.48
CA VAL A 125 -3.11 -7.98 -11.88
C VAL A 125 -2.72 -8.06 -10.41
N LYS A 126 -3.69 -7.83 -9.52
CA LYS A 126 -3.50 -7.85 -8.06
C LYS A 126 -4.27 -9.02 -7.48
N VAL A 127 -3.55 -9.90 -6.79
CA VAL A 127 -4.14 -10.93 -5.93
C VAL A 127 -3.94 -10.45 -4.50
N GLN A 128 -5.02 -10.31 -3.74
CA GLN A 128 -4.95 -9.80 -2.38
C GLN A 128 -4.24 -10.80 -1.47
N THR A 129 -3.26 -10.33 -0.69
CA THR A 129 -2.52 -11.15 0.30
C THR A 129 -2.87 -10.82 1.74
N GLU A 130 -3.39 -9.62 2.00
CA GLU A 130 -3.68 -9.04 3.31
C GLU A 130 -4.89 -8.10 3.21
N ASP A 131 -5.58 -7.83 4.34
CA ASP A 131 -6.60 -6.78 4.45
C ASP A 131 -6.56 -6.10 5.84
N ASP A 132 -7.13 -6.74 6.88
CA ASP A 132 -7.19 -6.19 8.25
C ASP A 132 -6.38 -7.04 9.25
N ILE A 133 -6.66 -8.36 9.34
CA ILE A 133 -5.97 -9.25 10.28
C ILE A 133 -4.91 -10.11 9.56
N THR A 134 -3.64 -9.70 9.68
CA THR A 134 -2.50 -10.42 9.09
C THR A 134 -1.67 -11.20 10.12
N ALA A 135 -1.35 -12.46 9.81
CA ALA A 135 -0.24 -13.17 10.43
C ALA A 135 1.04 -13.01 9.58
N SER A 136 2.19 -12.76 10.19
CA SER A 136 3.45 -12.64 9.45
C SER A 136 4.63 -13.25 10.19
N THR A 137 5.64 -13.64 9.42
CA THR A 137 6.90 -14.20 9.93
C THR A 137 8.09 -13.63 9.17
N VAL A 138 9.24 -13.54 9.85
CA VAL A 138 10.52 -13.16 9.25
C VAL A 138 11.43 -14.36 9.24
N VAL A 139 11.82 -14.77 8.03
CA VAL A 139 12.63 -15.96 7.78
C VAL A 139 14.03 -15.54 7.34
N PRO A 140 15.10 -16.07 7.95
CA PRO A 140 16.45 -15.84 7.49
C PRO A 140 16.64 -16.34 6.05
N SER A 141 17.43 -15.63 5.27
CA SER A 141 17.83 -16.10 3.94
C SER A 141 18.92 -17.16 4.03
N GLN A 142 19.15 -17.87 2.92
CA GLN A 142 20.17 -18.92 2.80
C GLN A 142 21.58 -18.29 2.68
N GLY A 143 22.06 -17.63 3.74
CA GLY A 143 23.41 -17.07 3.82
C GLY A 143 23.53 -15.92 4.83
N PRO A 144 24.67 -15.80 5.55
CA PRO A 144 24.85 -14.84 6.65
C PRO A 144 24.76 -13.37 6.20
N ASP A 145 25.16 -13.09 4.96
CA ASP A 145 25.24 -11.73 4.41
C ASP A 145 23.95 -11.28 3.72
N GLN A 146 22.96 -12.16 3.57
CA GLN A 146 21.70 -11.81 2.93
C GLN A 146 20.68 -11.32 3.98
N PRO A 147 19.89 -10.27 3.68
CA PRO A 147 18.82 -9.86 4.58
C PRO A 147 17.73 -10.94 4.69
N SER A 148 17.01 -10.95 5.81
CA SER A 148 15.84 -11.81 6.00
C SER A 148 14.70 -11.44 5.05
N ARG A 149 13.64 -12.25 5.02
CA ARG A 149 12.43 -12.02 4.22
C ARG A 149 11.18 -12.13 5.06
N LYS A 150 10.20 -11.26 4.81
CA LYS A 150 8.89 -11.31 5.45
C LYS A 150 7.90 -12.06 4.56
N TYR A 151 7.13 -12.92 5.20
CA TYR A 151 6.01 -13.64 4.61
C TYR A 151 4.75 -13.33 5.40
N VAL A 152 3.61 -13.32 4.73
CA VAL A 152 2.32 -12.89 5.26
C VAL A 152 1.23 -13.87 4.86
N GLU A 153 0.19 -13.95 5.69
CA GLU A 153 -1.03 -14.69 5.43
C GLU A 153 -2.21 -13.89 6.02
N ASN A 154 -3.27 -13.72 5.24
CA ASN A 154 -4.53 -13.18 5.75
C ASN A 154 -5.21 -14.25 6.64
N CYS A 155 -5.49 -13.90 7.89
CA CYS A 155 -6.13 -14.78 8.86
C CYS A 155 -7.61 -15.03 8.57
N GLU A 156 -8.23 -14.22 7.71
CA GLU A 156 -9.66 -14.15 7.49
C GLU A 156 -10.05 -14.83 6.17
N GLY A 157 -11.19 -15.54 6.17
CA GLY A 157 -11.83 -16.06 4.94
C GLY A 157 -12.94 -15.16 4.40
N LEU A 158 -13.39 -14.20 5.20
CA LEU A 158 -14.42 -13.21 4.88
C LEU A 158 -13.97 -11.85 5.45
N LEU A 159 -14.18 -10.77 4.70
CA LEU A 159 -13.71 -9.42 5.07
C LEU A 159 -14.91 -8.55 5.48
N PHE A 160 -14.85 -7.93 6.67
CA PHE A 160 -15.98 -7.17 7.21
C PHE A 160 -16.05 -5.72 6.70
N GLN A 161 -16.37 -5.60 5.41
CA GLN A 161 -16.32 -4.35 4.66
C GLN A 161 -17.35 -3.31 5.14
N ARG A 162 -16.97 -2.03 5.04
CA ARG A 162 -17.87 -0.88 5.20
C ARG A 162 -18.01 -0.15 3.85
N PRO A 163 -19.07 -0.43 3.07
CA PRO A 163 -19.23 0.15 1.74
C PRO A 163 -19.80 1.57 1.84
N ASP A 164 -18.97 2.54 2.22
CA ASP A 164 -19.38 3.94 2.39
C ASP A 164 -19.96 4.55 1.09
N ASP A 165 -19.42 4.14 -0.06
CA ASP A 165 -19.80 4.71 -1.37
C ASP A 165 -21.00 4.00 -2.02
N ALA A 166 -21.37 2.79 -1.58
CA ALA A 166 -22.52 2.04 -2.11
C ALA A 166 -23.89 2.65 -1.75
N ILE A 167 -23.90 3.73 -0.95
CA ILE A 167 -25.07 4.57 -0.73
C ILE A 167 -25.51 5.29 -2.01
N ILE A 168 -24.58 5.50 -2.96
CA ILE A 168 -24.83 6.10 -4.26
C ILE A 168 -25.04 4.95 -5.27
N PRO A 169 -26.27 4.75 -5.80
CA PRO A 169 -26.55 3.69 -6.76
C PRO A 169 -25.59 3.71 -7.95
N GLY A 170 -25.05 2.54 -8.29
CA GLY A 170 -24.16 2.34 -9.44
C GLY A 170 -22.71 2.77 -9.25
N TYR A 171 -22.36 3.39 -8.13
CA TYR A 171 -21.00 3.89 -7.89
C TYR A 171 -20.04 2.79 -7.46
N ASP A 172 -20.37 2.07 -6.38
CA ASP A 172 -19.59 0.93 -5.90
C ASP A 172 -20.14 -0.38 -6.49
N SER A 173 -19.71 -0.69 -7.71
CA SER A 173 -20.17 -1.88 -8.42
C SER A 173 -19.81 -3.19 -7.73
N THR A 174 -18.74 -3.19 -6.94
CA THR A 174 -18.29 -4.40 -6.24
C THR A 174 -19.21 -4.66 -5.05
N ALA A 175 -19.42 -3.67 -4.19
CA ALA A 175 -20.33 -3.83 -3.06
C ALA A 175 -21.76 -4.12 -3.51
N GLU A 176 -22.24 -3.51 -4.59
CA GLU A 176 -23.56 -3.85 -5.14
C GLU A 176 -23.66 -5.30 -5.60
N ALA A 177 -22.63 -5.81 -6.30
CA ALA A 177 -22.60 -7.21 -6.74
C ALA A 177 -22.53 -8.18 -5.54
N ASP A 178 -21.68 -7.89 -4.56
CA ASP A 178 -21.51 -8.73 -3.37
C ASP A 178 -22.77 -8.74 -2.49
N ILE A 179 -23.38 -7.58 -2.25
CA ILE A 179 -24.65 -7.47 -1.51
C ILE A 179 -25.77 -8.19 -2.27
N ALA A 180 -25.81 -8.06 -3.60
CA ALA A 180 -26.83 -8.71 -4.41
C ALA A 180 -26.69 -10.24 -4.42
N ALA A 181 -25.45 -10.76 -4.37
CA ALA A 181 -25.17 -12.19 -4.25
C ALA A 181 -25.57 -12.77 -2.87
N GLY A 182 -25.73 -11.91 -1.86
CA GLY A 182 -26.13 -12.28 -0.50
C GLY A 182 -24.94 -12.65 0.40
N GLY A 183 -25.22 -12.90 1.68
CA GLY A 183 -24.20 -13.20 2.68
C GLY A 183 -24.62 -12.76 4.09
N PHE A 184 -23.65 -12.56 4.98
CA PHE A 184 -23.92 -11.91 6.27
C PHE A 184 -23.91 -10.39 6.08
N LEU A 185 -25.04 -9.75 6.34
CA LEU A 185 -25.23 -8.30 6.24
C LEU A 185 -25.62 -7.73 7.61
N SER A 186 -25.16 -6.52 7.91
CA SER A 186 -25.45 -5.81 9.15
C SER A 186 -25.62 -4.32 8.90
N ASN A 187 -26.46 -3.67 9.70
CA ASN A 187 -26.78 -2.24 9.58
C ASN A 187 -27.36 -1.81 8.22
N PHE A 188 -28.17 -2.66 7.60
CA PHE A 188 -29.04 -2.32 6.47
C PHE A 188 -30.51 -2.31 6.88
N GLU A 189 -31.34 -1.53 6.18
CA GLU A 189 -32.77 -1.51 6.40
C GLU A 189 -33.41 -2.77 5.80
N PRO A 190 -34.24 -3.52 6.56
CA PRO A 190 -34.99 -4.65 6.01
C PRO A 190 -36.19 -4.14 5.20
N LEU A 191 -36.09 -4.20 3.87
CA LEU A 191 -37.14 -3.72 2.98
C LEU A 191 -38.17 -4.83 2.73
N ASP A 192 -39.44 -4.55 2.98
CA ASP A 192 -40.53 -5.46 2.65
C ASP A 192 -40.94 -5.35 1.17
N HIS A 193 -41.86 -6.21 0.73
CA HIS A 193 -42.37 -6.21 -0.64
C HIS A 193 -42.98 -4.88 -1.10
N THR A 194 -43.57 -4.10 -0.19
CA THR A 194 -44.15 -2.79 -0.54
C THR A 194 -43.03 -1.79 -0.83
N ALA A 195 -42.05 -1.70 0.06
CA ALA A 195 -40.90 -0.80 -0.09
C ALA A 195 -40.07 -1.15 -1.33
N VAL A 196 -39.91 -2.44 -1.64
CA VAL A 196 -39.19 -2.87 -2.84
C VAL A 196 -39.99 -2.58 -4.12
N GLN A 197 -41.32 -2.74 -4.10
CA GLN A 197 -42.16 -2.36 -5.24
C GLN A 197 -42.04 -0.85 -5.53
N GLU A 198 -42.03 0.00 -4.50
CA GLU A 198 -41.83 1.45 -4.67
C GLU A 198 -40.46 1.77 -5.32
N LEU A 199 -39.41 1.04 -4.95
CA LEU A 199 -38.09 1.17 -5.59
C LEU A 199 -38.11 0.72 -7.05
N ALA A 200 -38.83 -0.37 -7.36
CA ALA A 200 -38.94 -0.90 -8.71
C ALA A 200 -39.77 0.00 -9.63
N ASP A 201 -40.81 0.66 -9.10
CA ASP A 201 -41.70 1.57 -9.83
C ASP A 201 -41.00 2.90 -10.18
N ASP A 202 -39.99 3.34 -9.41
CA ASP A 202 -39.11 4.46 -9.78
C ASP A 202 -38.06 4.00 -10.81
N ALA A 203 -38.50 3.91 -12.07
CA ALA A 203 -37.66 3.47 -13.17
C ALA A 203 -36.39 4.33 -13.37
N ILE A 204 -36.38 5.60 -12.92
CA ILE A 204 -35.20 6.46 -13.04
C ILE A 204 -34.18 6.04 -11.98
N ALA A 205 -34.56 6.00 -10.71
CA ALA A 205 -33.66 5.57 -9.63
C ALA A 205 -33.18 4.13 -9.82
N LEU A 206 -34.07 3.24 -10.28
CA LEU A 206 -33.72 1.85 -10.59
C LEU A 206 -32.65 1.74 -11.69
N SER A 207 -32.65 2.66 -12.66
CA SER A 207 -31.67 2.66 -13.76
C SER A 207 -30.25 3.04 -13.34
N GLU A 208 -30.09 3.67 -12.17
CA GLU A 208 -28.79 4.07 -11.63
C GLU A 208 -28.03 2.89 -11.01
N PHE A 209 -28.73 1.87 -10.49
CA PHE A 209 -28.10 0.67 -9.94
C PHE A 209 -27.35 -0.15 -10.99
N THR A 210 -26.35 -0.89 -10.55
CA THR A 210 -25.71 -1.92 -11.38
C THR A 210 -26.69 -3.06 -11.71
N ALA A 211 -26.34 -3.87 -12.71
CA ALA A 211 -27.19 -4.99 -13.12
C ALA A 211 -27.52 -5.97 -11.98
N PRO A 212 -26.56 -6.44 -11.15
CA PRO A 212 -26.86 -7.37 -10.07
C PRO A 212 -27.89 -6.83 -9.06
N MET A 213 -27.73 -5.58 -8.61
CA MET A 213 -28.65 -4.98 -7.65
C MET A 213 -30.03 -4.70 -8.27
N ARG A 214 -30.06 -4.23 -9.51
CA ARG A 214 -31.31 -4.02 -10.24
C ARG A 214 -32.09 -5.32 -10.43
N GLU A 215 -31.41 -6.39 -10.83
CA GLU A 215 -32.02 -7.72 -10.99
C GLU A 215 -32.62 -8.20 -9.66
N LEU A 216 -31.86 -8.11 -8.55
CA LEU A 216 -32.36 -8.46 -7.22
C LEU A 216 -33.63 -7.67 -6.84
N ILE A 217 -33.65 -6.35 -7.08
CA ILE A 217 -34.82 -5.50 -6.78
C ILE A 217 -36.03 -5.91 -7.62
N THR A 218 -35.83 -6.10 -8.93
CA THR A 218 -36.94 -6.43 -9.84
C THR A 218 -37.48 -7.84 -9.62
N ASP A 219 -36.62 -8.81 -9.33
CA ASP A 219 -37.02 -10.19 -9.06
C ASP A 219 -37.79 -10.30 -7.74
N PHE A 220 -37.33 -9.59 -6.69
CA PHE A 220 -38.02 -9.54 -5.41
C PHE A 220 -39.40 -8.88 -5.54
N ALA A 221 -39.49 -7.73 -6.23
CA ALA A 221 -40.76 -7.06 -6.50
C ALA A 221 -41.74 -7.97 -7.29
N ALA A 222 -41.25 -8.67 -8.32
CA ALA A 222 -42.06 -9.56 -9.15
C ALA A 222 -42.59 -10.81 -8.40
N ALA A 223 -41.88 -11.27 -7.37
CA ALA A 223 -42.27 -12.44 -6.59
C ALA A 223 -43.53 -12.19 -5.74
N GLY A 224 -43.77 -10.95 -5.33
CA GLY A 224 -44.97 -10.51 -4.61
C GLY A 224 -45.00 -10.89 -3.11
N PRO A 225 -45.94 -10.32 -2.34
CA PRO A 225 -45.93 -10.31 -0.87
C PRO A 225 -46.09 -11.69 -0.19
N ASP A 226 -46.63 -12.68 -0.89
CA ASP A 226 -46.79 -14.04 -0.38
C ASP A 226 -45.53 -14.91 -0.58
N SER A 227 -44.50 -14.38 -1.24
CA SER A 227 -43.26 -15.09 -1.52
C SER A 227 -42.28 -15.06 -0.33
N ARG A 228 -41.23 -15.89 -0.42
CA ARG A 228 -40.11 -15.90 0.51
C ARG A 228 -38.82 -15.60 -0.25
N PRO A 229 -37.86 -14.87 0.33
CA PRO A 229 -37.88 -14.27 1.68
C PRO A 229 -38.86 -13.09 1.84
N GLU A 230 -39.22 -12.76 3.09
CA GLU A 230 -40.15 -11.65 3.40
C GLU A 230 -39.49 -10.26 3.25
N PHE A 231 -38.16 -10.20 3.30
CA PHE A 231 -37.39 -8.97 3.27
C PHE A 231 -36.22 -9.08 2.29
N MET A 232 -35.81 -7.93 1.75
CA MET A 232 -34.56 -7.76 1.00
C MET A 232 -33.71 -6.65 1.62
N VAL A 233 -32.42 -6.62 1.28
CA VAL A 233 -31.52 -5.49 1.55
C VAL A 233 -31.15 -4.83 0.23
N CYS A 234 -31.06 -3.50 0.23
CA CYS A 234 -30.56 -2.70 -0.89
C CYS A 234 -29.28 -1.98 -0.46
N SER A 235 -28.26 -1.93 -1.33
CA SER A 235 -26.99 -1.23 -1.08
C SER A 235 -27.20 0.23 -0.66
N ALA A 236 -28.15 0.91 -1.31
CA ALA A 236 -28.48 2.31 -1.06
C ALA A 236 -29.47 2.54 0.09
N ARG A 237 -29.75 1.52 0.93
CA ARG A 237 -30.64 1.62 2.09
C ARG A 237 -29.99 1.08 3.37
N PRO A 238 -28.97 1.77 3.92
CA PRO A 238 -28.47 1.51 5.26
C PRO A 238 -29.59 1.64 6.29
N ARG A 239 -29.43 0.96 7.42
CA ARG A 239 -30.35 1.02 8.56
C ARG A 239 -30.55 2.47 9.00
N LEU A 240 -31.79 2.84 9.30
CA LEU A 240 -32.08 4.12 9.94
C LEU A 240 -31.75 4.07 11.44
N VAL A 241 -30.94 5.03 11.90
CA VAL A 241 -30.62 5.30 13.30
C VAL A 241 -31.03 6.74 13.59
N ASP A 242 -31.98 6.93 14.51
CA ASP A 242 -32.59 8.24 14.81
C ASP A 242 -33.11 8.97 13.56
N GLY A 243 -33.70 8.22 12.63
CA GLY A 243 -34.29 8.73 11.39
C GLY A 243 -33.27 9.08 10.30
N LYS A 244 -31.98 8.77 10.47
CA LYS A 244 -30.93 9.00 9.46
C LYS A 244 -30.26 7.70 9.05
N PRO A 245 -29.84 7.55 7.79
CA PRO A 245 -29.05 6.39 7.37
C PRO A 245 -27.77 6.26 8.20
N SER A 246 -27.51 5.05 8.68
CA SER A 246 -26.27 4.71 9.38
C SER A 246 -25.07 5.00 8.50
N LYS A 247 -24.00 5.57 9.08
CA LYS A 247 -22.69 5.73 8.44
C LYS A 247 -21.79 4.50 8.59
N ASN A 248 -22.36 3.36 8.99
CA ASN A 248 -21.64 2.11 9.20
C ASN A 248 -22.43 0.90 8.69
N PRO A 249 -22.88 0.88 7.42
CA PRO A 249 -23.37 -0.34 6.78
C PRO A 249 -22.23 -1.37 6.72
N ARG A 250 -22.54 -2.66 6.89
CA ARG A 250 -21.51 -3.72 6.94
C ARG A 250 -21.96 -4.99 6.24
N TYR A 251 -21.03 -5.65 5.55
CA TYR A 251 -21.22 -7.00 5.02
C TYR A 251 -19.93 -7.81 5.12
N LEU A 252 -20.05 -9.13 5.16
CA LEU A 252 -18.90 -10.03 5.05
C LEU A 252 -18.67 -10.38 3.58
N GLN A 253 -17.70 -9.71 2.97
CA GLN A 253 -17.24 -9.96 1.60
C GLN A 253 -16.48 -11.29 1.55
N PHE A 254 -16.73 -12.12 0.54
CA PHE A 254 -15.90 -13.30 0.31
C PHE A 254 -14.53 -12.88 -0.22
N ARG A 255 -13.45 -13.40 0.38
CA ARG A 255 -12.09 -12.92 0.09
C ARG A 255 -11.80 -12.99 -1.43
N PRO A 256 -11.41 -11.87 -2.08
CA PRO A 256 -11.32 -11.79 -3.54
C PRO A 256 -10.44 -12.84 -4.22
N ASP A 257 -9.35 -13.26 -3.59
CA ASP A 257 -8.47 -14.34 -4.10
C ASP A 257 -9.17 -15.71 -4.13
N LEU A 258 -10.10 -15.94 -3.20
CA LEU A 258 -10.95 -17.14 -3.15
C LEU A 258 -12.18 -17.01 -4.05
N ALA A 259 -12.69 -15.79 -4.24
CA ALA A 259 -13.80 -15.49 -5.13
C ALA A 259 -13.43 -15.64 -6.61
N ASP A 260 -12.18 -15.33 -6.99
CA ASP A 260 -11.60 -15.59 -8.30
C ASP A 260 -10.43 -16.59 -8.22
N PRO A 261 -10.71 -17.89 -8.01
CA PRO A 261 -9.67 -18.90 -7.91
C PRO A 261 -8.92 -19.08 -9.24
N HIS A 262 -9.56 -18.78 -10.37
CA HIS A 262 -8.94 -18.88 -11.68
C HIS A 262 -7.88 -17.80 -11.88
N GLY A 263 -8.18 -16.54 -11.54
CA GLY A 263 -7.22 -15.43 -11.55
C GLY A 263 -6.05 -15.69 -10.60
N THR A 264 -6.34 -16.15 -9.39
CA THR A 264 -5.32 -16.50 -8.39
C THR A 264 -4.35 -17.58 -8.89
N VAL A 265 -4.87 -18.70 -9.41
CA VAL A 265 -4.04 -19.78 -9.96
C VAL A 265 -3.26 -19.32 -11.19
N ALA A 266 -3.85 -18.49 -12.06
CA ALA A 266 -3.15 -17.95 -13.22
C ALA A 266 -1.95 -17.07 -12.80
N ALA A 267 -2.12 -16.25 -11.76
CA ALA A 267 -1.03 -15.44 -11.20
C ALA A 267 0.06 -16.32 -10.56
N GLU A 268 -0.30 -17.35 -9.81
CA GLU A 268 0.65 -18.31 -9.23
C GLU A 268 1.48 -19.02 -10.31
N VAL A 269 0.81 -19.54 -11.35
CA VAL A 269 1.47 -20.21 -12.48
C VAL A 269 2.43 -19.26 -13.20
N ALA A 270 2.01 -18.01 -13.45
CA ALA A 270 2.86 -17.01 -14.08
C ALA A 270 4.13 -16.73 -13.23
N GLN A 271 3.98 -16.61 -11.91
CA GLN A 271 5.11 -16.42 -11.01
C GLN A 271 6.05 -17.63 -10.98
N LYS A 272 5.52 -18.85 -10.93
CA LYS A 272 6.34 -20.09 -10.97
C LYS A 272 7.14 -20.18 -12.26
N ILE A 273 6.52 -19.89 -13.41
CA ILE A 273 7.21 -19.85 -14.71
C ILE A 273 8.32 -18.78 -14.70
N ALA A 274 8.02 -17.57 -14.21
CA ALA A 274 9.01 -16.49 -14.14
C ALA A 274 10.21 -16.83 -13.24
N LYS A 275 9.99 -17.61 -12.18
CA LYS A 275 11.03 -18.10 -11.26
C LYS A 275 11.71 -19.39 -11.73
N GLY A 276 11.27 -20.00 -12.83
CA GLY A 276 11.77 -21.30 -13.30
C GLY A 276 11.48 -22.46 -12.35
N MET A 277 10.41 -22.36 -11.55
CA MET A 277 10.00 -23.37 -10.55
C MET A 277 9.13 -24.46 -11.17
N SER A 278 9.11 -25.66 -10.57
CA SER A 278 8.12 -26.69 -10.91
C SER A 278 6.72 -26.24 -10.50
N LEU A 279 5.69 -26.64 -11.27
CA LEU A 279 4.31 -26.37 -10.92
C LEU A 279 3.86 -27.09 -9.63
N SER A 280 4.50 -28.22 -9.31
CA SER A 280 4.25 -29.00 -8.08
C SER A 280 4.82 -28.37 -6.81
N ASP A 281 5.80 -27.48 -6.94
CA ASP A 281 6.49 -26.92 -5.78
C ASP A 281 5.64 -25.83 -5.13
N PRO A 282 5.65 -25.70 -3.80
CA PRO A 282 4.96 -24.60 -3.14
C PRO A 282 5.60 -23.26 -3.51
N LEU A 283 4.76 -22.26 -3.84
CA LEU A 283 5.22 -20.89 -4.07
C LEU A 283 5.07 -20.08 -2.79
N ALA A 284 6.19 -19.75 -2.16
CA ALA A 284 6.21 -18.73 -1.11
C ALA A 284 6.38 -17.35 -1.77
N VAL A 285 5.41 -16.46 -1.56
CA VAL A 285 5.46 -15.07 -2.03
C VAL A 285 5.98 -14.20 -0.89
N GLU A 286 7.15 -13.61 -1.08
CA GLU A 286 7.76 -12.71 -0.11
C GLU A 286 7.26 -11.27 -0.29
N VAL A 287 7.29 -10.49 0.79
CA VAL A 287 7.07 -9.04 0.71
C VAL A 287 8.28 -8.40 0.01
N ASP A 288 8.02 -7.62 -1.04
CA ASP A 288 9.06 -6.88 -1.77
C ASP A 288 9.21 -5.43 -1.27
N VAL A 289 8.10 -4.75 -0.99
CA VAL A 289 8.03 -3.33 -0.67
C VAL A 289 7.03 -3.13 0.45
N VAL A 290 7.38 -2.29 1.43
CA VAL A 290 6.47 -1.89 2.50
C VAL A 290 6.13 -0.42 2.36
N THR A 291 4.86 -0.13 2.07
CA THR A 291 4.34 1.24 2.00
C THR A 291 3.14 1.38 2.91
N ALA A 292 3.32 2.08 4.03
CA ALA A 292 2.20 2.46 4.88
C ALA A 292 1.44 3.65 4.27
N GLY A 293 0.18 3.78 4.66
CA GLY A 293 -0.66 4.92 4.31
C GLY A 293 -0.77 5.87 5.48
N ARG A 294 -0.76 7.18 5.19
CA ARG A 294 -1.05 8.22 6.18
C ARG A 294 -2.25 9.03 5.73
N ARG A 295 -3.22 9.19 6.62
CA ARG A 295 -4.35 10.10 6.39
C ARG A 295 -3.95 11.52 6.81
N ASN A 296 -3.74 12.38 5.82
CA ASN A 296 -3.49 13.79 6.02
C ASN A 296 -4.81 14.58 6.05
N ASN A 297 -4.79 15.74 6.72
CA ASN A 297 -5.90 16.69 6.71
C ASN A 297 -5.38 18.14 6.79
N PRO A 298 -6.09 19.09 6.17
CA PRO A 298 -5.82 20.50 6.38
C PRO A 298 -6.23 20.90 7.81
N PRO A 299 -5.77 22.05 8.32
CA PRO A 299 -6.34 22.65 9.53
C PRO A 299 -7.82 22.99 9.31
N ASP A 300 -8.64 22.84 10.35
CA ASP A 300 -10.05 23.22 10.38
C ASP A 300 -10.46 23.58 11.83
N ASP A 301 -11.69 24.05 12.04
CA ASP A 301 -12.22 24.41 13.35
C ASP A 301 -12.12 23.23 14.34
N GLY A 302 -11.18 23.34 15.28
CA GLY A 302 -10.89 22.29 16.27
C GLY A 302 -10.12 21.08 15.73
N VAL A 303 -9.64 21.12 14.49
CA VAL A 303 -8.84 20.05 13.85
C VAL A 303 -7.42 20.54 13.58
N PRO A 304 -6.38 19.92 14.16
CA PRO A 304 -5.01 20.35 13.94
C PRO A 304 -4.54 20.04 12.52
N ALA A 305 -3.61 20.86 12.00
CA ALA A 305 -2.98 20.63 10.72
C ALA A 305 -2.15 19.33 10.74
N LEU A 306 -2.36 18.46 9.75
CA LEU A 306 -1.54 17.25 9.51
C LEU A 306 -1.37 17.06 8.01
N CYS A 307 -0.73 18.01 7.34
CA CYS A 307 -0.62 18.03 5.88
C CYS A 307 0.79 18.33 5.37
N ALA A 308 1.83 18.07 6.17
CA ALA A 308 3.23 18.30 5.78
C ALA A 308 3.80 17.25 4.82
N PHE A 309 3.17 16.07 4.70
CA PHE A 309 3.64 15.02 3.79
C PHE A 309 3.33 15.35 2.33
N SER A 310 4.32 15.14 1.46
CA SER A 310 4.17 15.03 0.00
C SER A 310 3.45 13.72 -0.38
N PRO A 311 3.20 13.42 -1.67
CA PRO A 311 2.56 12.18 -2.09
C PRO A 311 3.25 10.91 -1.58
N LEU A 312 4.58 10.91 -1.50
CA LEU A 312 5.34 9.73 -1.09
C LEU A 312 6.64 10.13 -0.38
N HIS A 313 6.83 9.58 0.82
CA HIS A 313 8.02 9.75 1.63
C HIS A 313 8.74 8.42 1.86
N TYR A 314 10.06 8.49 1.99
CA TYR A 314 10.89 7.44 2.55
C TYR A 314 11.37 7.91 3.93
N LEU A 315 11.10 7.09 4.95
CA LEU A 315 11.57 7.33 6.31
C LEU A 315 12.64 6.29 6.65
N GLU A 316 13.79 6.77 7.13
CA GLU A 316 14.76 5.91 7.78
C GLU A 316 14.13 5.31 9.06
N LEU A 317 14.66 4.18 9.53
CA LEU A 317 13.98 3.36 10.53
C LEU A 317 13.65 4.09 11.85
N PRO A 318 14.48 5.01 12.39
CA PRO A 318 14.10 5.80 13.56
C PRO A 318 12.86 6.66 13.33
N GLU A 319 12.82 7.45 12.26
CA GLU A 319 11.67 8.29 11.90
C GLU A 319 10.44 7.44 11.58
N LEU A 320 10.62 6.32 10.89
CA LEU A 320 9.54 5.37 10.59
C LEU A 320 8.91 4.82 11.87
N LEU A 321 9.72 4.46 12.87
CA LEU A 321 9.20 4.02 14.17
C LEU A 321 8.53 5.16 14.94
N MET A 322 8.97 6.43 14.83
CA MET A 322 8.21 7.54 15.42
C MET A 322 6.78 7.60 14.86
N GLU A 323 6.66 7.43 13.54
CA GLU A 323 5.36 7.39 12.85
C GLU A 323 4.52 6.20 13.31
N PHE A 324 5.09 4.98 13.38
CA PHE A 324 4.36 3.79 13.82
C PHE A 324 3.98 3.82 15.30
N ILE A 325 4.86 4.28 16.18
CA ILE A 325 4.57 4.43 17.62
C ILE A 325 3.39 5.39 17.81
N SER A 326 3.35 6.46 17.02
CA SER A 326 2.40 7.55 17.20
C SER A 326 1.08 7.32 16.47
N SER A 327 1.10 6.70 15.29
CA SER A 327 -0.06 6.41 14.42
C SER A 327 -1.08 7.55 14.44
N MET A 328 -0.63 8.71 13.95
CA MET A 328 -1.33 9.99 14.12
C MET A 328 -2.55 10.12 13.21
N THR A 329 -3.58 10.80 13.71
CA THR A 329 -4.79 11.10 12.94
C THR A 329 -5.41 12.43 13.37
N GLY A 330 -5.96 13.18 12.41
CA GLY A 330 -6.71 14.41 12.72
C GLY A 330 -8.11 14.15 13.28
N LYS A 331 -8.60 12.91 13.25
CA LYS A 331 -9.85 12.52 13.92
C LYS A 331 -9.62 12.46 15.44
N SER A 332 -10.57 12.98 16.21
CA SER A 332 -10.54 12.96 17.69
C SER A 332 -9.24 13.55 18.29
N PRO A 333 -8.97 14.85 18.05
CA PRO A 333 -7.76 15.49 18.54
C PRO A 333 -7.69 15.47 20.08
N SER A 334 -6.45 15.45 20.59
CA SER A 334 -6.17 15.52 22.02
C SER A 334 -6.02 16.98 22.48
N THR A 335 -5.93 17.21 23.79
CA THR A 335 -5.77 18.57 24.34
C THR A 335 -4.50 19.28 23.89
N THR A 336 -3.48 18.56 23.44
CA THR A 336 -2.15 19.10 23.09
C THR A 336 -1.67 18.72 21.69
N GLY A 337 -2.53 18.18 20.82
CA GLY A 337 -2.12 17.75 19.47
C GLY A 337 -3.10 16.81 18.80
N ALA A 338 -2.65 16.09 17.78
CA ALA A 338 -3.46 15.14 17.02
C ALA A 338 -3.97 13.96 17.88
N GLY A 339 -4.97 13.26 17.35
CA GLY A 339 -5.36 11.94 17.85
C GLY A 339 -4.27 10.90 17.55
N SER A 340 -4.30 9.79 18.27
CA SER A 340 -3.38 8.65 18.07
C SER A 340 -4.18 7.35 18.13
N GLU A 341 -3.95 6.47 17.16
CA GLU A 341 -4.48 5.10 17.14
C GLU A 341 -3.59 4.13 17.93
N GLY A 342 -2.55 4.67 18.59
CA GLY A 342 -1.51 3.94 19.32
C GLY A 342 -0.57 3.14 18.43
N ALA A 343 0.38 2.44 19.03
CA ALA A 343 1.43 1.74 18.31
C ALA A 343 0.88 0.84 17.18
N MET A 344 1.33 1.10 15.95
CA MET A 344 0.96 0.39 14.73
C MET A 344 -0.56 0.26 14.53
N THR A 345 -1.33 1.29 14.89
CA THR A 345 -2.81 1.32 14.87
C THR A 345 -3.51 0.22 15.70
N LYS A 346 -2.78 -0.42 16.61
CA LYS A 346 -3.23 -1.62 17.34
C LYS A 346 -3.69 -1.37 18.77
N ALA A 347 -3.75 -0.13 19.27
CA ALA A 347 -4.14 0.09 20.67
C ALA A 347 -5.49 -0.54 21.07
N PRO A 348 -6.56 -0.51 20.23
CA PRO A 348 -7.81 -1.18 20.56
C PRO A 348 -7.75 -2.72 20.55
N PHE A 349 -6.67 -3.30 20.01
CA PHE A 349 -6.55 -4.73 19.70
C PHE A 349 -5.37 -5.39 20.41
N ASN A 350 -4.62 -4.64 21.23
CA ASN A 350 -3.47 -5.15 21.95
C ASN A 350 -3.72 -5.15 23.46
N ALA A 351 -3.77 -6.34 24.05
CA ALA A 351 -3.95 -6.55 25.49
C ALA A 351 -2.62 -6.61 26.27
N LEU A 352 -1.49 -6.44 25.60
CA LEU A 352 -0.14 -6.54 26.14
C LEU A 352 0.61 -5.20 26.04
N PRO A 353 1.73 -5.02 26.76
CA PRO A 353 2.65 -3.91 26.50
C PRO A 353 3.02 -3.82 25.02
N THR A 354 2.71 -2.68 24.40
CA THR A 354 2.90 -2.47 22.95
C THR A 354 4.37 -2.45 22.54
N THR A 355 5.29 -2.28 23.48
CA THR A 355 6.75 -2.46 23.28
C THR A 355 7.11 -3.84 22.74
N TYR A 356 6.33 -4.89 23.03
CA TYR A 356 6.57 -6.22 22.47
C TYR A 356 6.41 -6.23 20.94
N ASP A 357 5.34 -5.59 20.46
CA ASP A 357 5.09 -5.40 19.03
C ASP A 357 6.13 -4.47 18.41
N LEU A 358 6.49 -3.37 19.08
CA LEU A 358 7.46 -2.41 18.57
C LEU A 358 8.87 -3.03 18.43
N ASN A 359 9.30 -3.85 19.40
CA ASN A 359 10.56 -4.59 19.31
C ASN A 359 10.56 -5.55 18.12
N ALA A 360 9.45 -6.27 17.91
CA ALA A 360 9.30 -7.20 16.80
C ALA A 360 9.24 -6.48 15.44
N ALA A 361 8.53 -5.34 15.37
CA ALA A 361 8.46 -4.51 14.17
C ALA A 361 9.83 -3.92 13.82
N PHE A 362 10.53 -3.33 14.80
CA PHE A 362 11.90 -2.84 14.63
C PHE A 362 12.82 -3.92 14.03
N LEU A 363 12.86 -5.10 14.67
CA LEU A 363 13.65 -6.24 14.18
C LEU A 363 13.22 -6.67 12.78
N SER A 364 11.92 -6.65 12.48
CA SER A 364 11.43 -7.00 11.15
C SER A 364 12.01 -6.09 10.08
N TYR A 365 12.11 -4.78 10.30
CA TYR A 365 12.69 -3.87 9.31
C TYR A 365 14.22 -3.96 9.27
N ALA A 366 14.87 -3.98 10.44
CA ALA A 366 16.33 -4.01 10.52
C ALA A 366 16.91 -5.30 9.91
N LEU A 367 16.31 -6.47 10.17
CA LEU A 367 16.83 -7.75 9.69
C LEU A 367 16.54 -8.01 8.21
N THR A 368 15.42 -7.52 7.68
CA THR A 368 15.08 -7.65 6.25
C THR A 368 15.70 -6.54 5.39
N GLY A 369 16.09 -5.42 6.00
CA GLY A 369 16.57 -4.24 5.29
C GLY A 369 15.49 -3.60 4.42
N TYR A 370 14.21 -3.69 4.81
CA TYR A 370 13.13 -3.03 4.07
C TYR A 370 13.18 -1.52 4.21
N ASP A 371 13.00 -0.83 3.09
CA ASP A 371 12.79 0.61 3.06
C ASP A 371 11.37 0.97 3.55
N GLY A 372 11.26 1.92 4.48
CA GLY A 372 9.98 2.37 5.04
C GLY A 372 9.35 3.49 4.23
N TRP A 373 8.33 3.16 3.42
CA TRP A 373 7.61 4.17 2.62
C TRP A 373 6.31 4.61 3.28
N ILE A 374 6.00 5.91 3.20
CA ILE A 374 4.73 6.50 3.65
C ILE A 374 4.06 7.21 2.47
N SER A 375 2.87 6.76 2.10
CA SER A 375 2.04 7.41 1.07
C SER A 375 0.99 8.32 1.70
N GLY A 376 0.82 9.53 1.16
CA GLY A 376 -0.18 10.49 1.62
C GLY A 376 -1.56 10.23 1.01
N ALA A 377 -2.59 10.18 1.86
CA ALA A 377 -3.99 10.11 1.46
C ALA A 377 -4.81 11.28 2.05
N GLY A 378 -5.94 11.59 1.44
CA GLY A 378 -6.79 12.72 1.80
C GLY A 378 -6.32 14.02 1.15
N VAL A 379 -5.25 14.62 1.68
CA VAL A 379 -4.67 15.87 1.15
C VAL A 379 -3.13 15.84 1.10
N VAL A 380 -2.57 16.73 0.28
CA VAL A 380 -1.14 17.06 0.21
C VAL A 380 -1.02 18.58 0.38
N GLY A 381 -0.47 19.02 1.51
CA GLY A 381 -0.60 20.42 1.93
C GLY A 381 -2.06 20.81 2.25
N PRO A 382 -2.30 22.09 2.57
CA PRO A 382 -3.63 22.56 2.93
C PRO A 382 -4.62 22.68 1.76
N HIS A 383 -4.15 22.73 0.51
CA HIS A 383 -5.01 23.10 -0.63
C HIS A 383 -5.22 21.98 -1.65
N VAL A 384 -4.37 20.94 -1.67
CA VAL A 384 -4.50 19.88 -2.68
C VAL A 384 -5.19 18.66 -2.09
N ARG A 385 -6.45 18.45 -2.46
CA ARG A 385 -7.17 17.21 -2.20
C ARG A 385 -6.71 16.11 -3.15
N VAL A 386 -6.41 14.92 -2.61
CA VAL A 386 -5.97 13.74 -3.38
C VAL A 386 -6.80 12.49 -3.11
N ASP A 387 -7.66 12.48 -2.08
CA ASP A 387 -8.40 11.29 -1.64
C ASP A 387 -7.49 10.04 -1.58
N HIS A 388 -7.78 8.99 -2.34
CA HIS A 388 -6.95 7.79 -2.47
C HIS A 388 -6.23 7.69 -3.82
N ASP A 389 -6.22 8.77 -4.61
CA ASP A 389 -5.66 8.74 -5.97
C ASP A 389 -4.17 8.40 -5.95
N VAL A 390 -3.42 8.92 -4.97
CA VAL A 390 -2.00 8.57 -4.76
C VAL A 390 -1.86 7.13 -4.27
N SER A 391 -2.70 6.70 -3.32
CA SER A 391 -2.67 5.35 -2.75
C SER A 391 -2.80 4.27 -3.83
N LEU A 392 -3.68 4.48 -4.81
CA LEU A 392 -3.89 3.55 -5.92
C LEU A 392 -2.69 3.45 -6.87
N LEU A 393 -1.86 4.50 -6.95
CA LEU A 393 -0.68 4.53 -7.83
C LEU A 393 0.54 3.83 -7.21
N VAL A 394 0.64 3.75 -5.88
CA VAL A 394 1.77 3.14 -5.17
C VAL A 394 2.13 1.75 -5.73
N PRO A 395 1.23 0.75 -5.76
CA PRO A 395 1.57 -0.57 -6.28
C PRO A 395 1.94 -0.52 -7.77
N GLU A 396 1.30 0.35 -8.55
CA GLU A 396 1.58 0.45 -9.99
C GLU A 396 2.98 1.02 -10.28
N VAL A 397 3.44 1.95 -9.45
CA VAL A 397 4.79 2.53 -9.53
C VAL A 397 5.84 1.48 -9.16
N PHE A 398 5.74 0.90 -7.96
CA PHE A 398 6.75 -0.04 -7.48
C PHE A 398 6.81 -1.34 -8.30
N ALA A 399 5.66 -1.87 -8.75
CA ALA A 399 5.63 -3.06 -9.62
C ALA A 399 6.37 -2.86 -10.95
N ARG A 400 6.44 -1.61 -11.44
CA ARG A 400 7.12 -1.25 -12.69
C ARG A 400 8.54 -0.76 -12.48
N MET A 401 9.05 -0.69 -11.25
CA MET A 401 10.45 -0.40 -10.93
C MET A 401 11.29 -1.68 -10.95
N GLN A 402 12.52 -1.58 -11.46
CA GLN A 402 13.51 -2.64 -11.34
C GLN A 402 13.96 -2.79 -9.89
N LYS A 403 14.51 -3.95 -9.53
CA LYS A 403 14.89 -4.25 -8.15
C LYS A 403 15.80 -3.19 -7.52
N HIS A 404 16.82 -2.71 -8.23
CA HIS A 404 17.72 -1.67 -7.72
C HIS A 404 17.05 -0.29 -7.66
N GLU A 405 16.09 -0.01 -8.55
CA GLU A 405 15.37 1.27 -8.56
C GLU A 405 14.47 1.42 -7.33
N ARG A 406 14.04 0.31 -6.70
CA ARG A 406 13.22 0.33 -5.48
C ARG A 406 14.01 0.65 -4.21
N SER A 407 15.34 0.59 -4.27
CA SER A 407 16.23 0.84 -3.13
C SER A 407 16.29 2.33 -2.80
N ALA A 408 15.91 2.70 -1.57
CA ALA A 408 16.01 4.09 -1.12
C ALA A 408 17.43 4.66 -1.19
N PRO A 409 18.50 3.95 -0.77
CA PRO A 409 19.88 4.41 -0.99
C PRO A 409 20.20 4.74 -2.45
N TRP A 410 19.78 3.88 -3.39
CA TRP A 410 19.99 4.13 -4.82
C TRP A 410 19.20 5.37 -5.29
N LEU A 411 17.96 5.52 -4.83
CA LEU A 411 17.11 6.67 -5.15
C LEU A 411 17.70 7.99 -4.61
N ILE A 412 18.27 7.97 -3.40
CA ILE A 412 18.99 9.12 -2.81
C ILE A 412 20.21 9.47 -3.64
N GLU A 413 21.09 8.50 -3.90
CA GLU A 413 22.33 8.70 -4.68
C GLU A 413 22.05 9.32 -6.06
N HIS A 414 20.94 8.92 -6.68
CA HIS A 414 20.55 9.37 -8.02
C HIS A 414 19.61 10.59 -8.01
N GLY A 415 19.34 11.22 -6.86
CA GLY A 415 18.55 12.46 -6.74
C GLY A 415 17.05 12.29 -7.02
N TYR A 416 16.52 11.07 -6.84
CA TYR A 416 15.09 10.80 -6.89
C TYR A 416 14.40 11.06 -5.53
N LEU A 417 15.18 11.10 -4.46
CA LEU A 417 14.73 11.51 -3.13
C LEU A 417 15.51 12.76 -2.69
N GLU A 418 14.83 13.69 -2.01
CA GLU A 418 15.44 14.83 -1.34
C GLU A 418 15.15 14.79 0.17
N GLN A 419 16.17 15.09 0.99
CA GLN A 419 16.04 15.11 2.44
C GLN A 419 15.33 16.39 2.87
N ILE A 420 14.36 16.26 3.76
CA ILE A 420 13.71 17.40 4.39
C ILE A 420 14.61 17.90 5.52
N GLN A 421 14.88 19.20 5.53
CA GLN A 421 15.70 19.85 6.55
C GLN A 421 14.81 20.55 7.58
N ASP A 422 15.36 20.78 8.77
CA ASP A 422 14.71 21.61 9.77
C ASP A 422 14.49 23.03 9.24
N VAL A 423 13.36 23.63 9.63
CA VAL A 423 12.94 24.95 9.14
C VAL A 423 13.15 25.99 10.22
N GLU A 424 13.99 27.00 9.95
CA GLU A 424 14.15 28.14 10.84
C GLU A 424 12.97 29.11 10.69
N VAL A 425 12.24 29.34 11.78
CA VAL A 425 11.12 30.29 11.82
C VAL A 425 11.53 31.50 12.67
N GLU A 426 11.47 32.70 12.07
CA GLU A 426 11.85 33.95 12.73
C GLU A 426 11.09 34.13 14.06
N GLY A 427 11.86 34.29 15.15
CA GLY A 427 11.30 34.47 16.50
C GLY A 427 10.72 33.21 17.16
N GLN A 428 10.74 32.05 16.48
CA GLN A 428 10.19 30.78 17.00
C GLN A 428 11.21 29.62 16.99
N GLY A 429 12.37 29.80 16.37
CA GLY A 429 13.46 28.82 16.33
C GLY A 429 13.26 27.72 15.29
N ALA A 430 14.11 26.69 15.37
CA ALA A 430 14.10 25.56 14.45
C ALA A 430 12.88 24.65 14.66
N VAL A 431 12.13 24.40 13.60
CA VAL A 431 11.06 23.41 13.53
C VAL A 431 11.65 22.12 12.97
N PRO A 432 11.56 20.98 13.67
CA PRO A 432 12.32 19.76 13.35
C PRO A 432 11.67 18.96 12.20
N ALA A 433 11.58 19.57 11.03
CA ALA A 433 10.97 18.99 9.83
C ALA A 433 11.79 17.82 9.26
N SER A 434 13.06 17.65 9.68
CA SER A 434 13.85 16.46 9.36
C SER A 434 13.23 15.14 9.83
N ARG A 435 12.30 15.17 10.81
CA ARG A 435 11.50 13.98 11.19
C ARG A 435 10.60 13.45 10.07
N LEU A 436 10.36 14.22 9.01
CA LEU A 436 9.64 13.78 7.81
C LEU A 436 10.51 12.99 6.83
N GLY A 437 11.80 12.79 7.14
CA GLY A 437 12.75 12.00 6.36
C GLY A 437 12.99 12.56 4.96
N TRP A 438 12.76 11.71 3.96
CA TRP A 438 12.99 12.00 2.55
C TRP A 438 11.68 12.00 1.78
N ARG A 439 11.59 12.79 0.71
CA ARG A 439 10.43 12.81 -0.18
C ARG A 439 10.83 12.65 -1.64
N ILE A 440 9.88 12.20 -2.46
CA ILE A 440 10.07 12.10 -3.91
C ILE A 440 10.29 13.47 -4.57
N THR A 441 11.15 13.50 -5.58
CA THR A 441 11.46 14.72 -6.35
C THR A 441 10.68 14.76 -7.67
N GLU A 442 10.74 15.89 -8.38
CA GLU A 442 10.25 16.00 -9.76
C GLU A 442 10.91 14.96 -10.67
N LYS A 443 12.19 14.65 -10.43
CA LYS A 443 12.93 13.61 -11.16
C LYS A 443 12.31 12.23 -10.95
N PHE A 444 11.88 11.91 -9.73
CA PHE A 444 11.16 10.66 -9.43
C PHE A 444 9.84 10.62 -10.17
N ALA A 445 9.03 11.68 -10.03
CA ALA A 445 7.72 11.77 -10.67
C ALA A 445 7.83 11.58 -12.19
N THR A 446 8.70 12.36 -12.84
CA THR A 446 8.93 12.29 -14.29
C THR A 446 9.38 10.90 -14.75
N THR A 447 10.27 10.25 -14.00
CA THR A 447 10.89 8.98 -14.41
C THR A 447 9.98 7.78 -14.19
N PHE A 448 9.36 7.67 -13.01
CA PHE A 448 8.61 6.49 -12.64
C PHE A 448 7.12 6.60 -12.97
N LEU A 449 6.51 7.78 -12.84
CA LEU A 449 5.14 7.99 -13.35
C LEU A 449 5.12 7.99 -14.88
N GLY A 450 6.23 8.27 -15.57
CA GLY A 450 6.37 8.09 -17.02
C GLY A 450 6.24 6.64 -17.50
N ARG A 451 6.17 5.67 -16.58
CA ARG A 451 5.84 4.27 -16.86
C ARG A 451 4.33 4.01 -16.87
N ILE A 452 3.54 4.96 -16.38
CA ILE A 452 2.08 4.88 -16.22
C ILE A 452 1.39 5.92 -17.11
N PHE A 453 1.86 7.17 -17.06
CA PHE A 453 1.24 8.32 -17.68
C PHE A 453 2.00 8.86 -18.88
N MET A 454 1.28 9.55 -19.76
CA MET A 454 1.84 10.15 -20.97
C MET A 454 2.69 11.39 -20.73
N HIS A 455 2.27 12.23 -19.78
CA HIS A 455 2.90 13.52 -19.47
C HIS A 455 3.19 13.57 -17.97
N PRO A 456 4.18 12.80 -17.48
CA PRO A 456 4.43 12.67 -16.05
C PRO A 456 4.87 13.99 -15.37
N GLU A 457 5.39 14.95 -16.14
CA GLU A 457 5.83 16.25 -15.67
C GLU A 457 4.69 17.15 -15.14
N SER A 458 3.43 16.89 -15.52
CA SER A 458 2.30 17.73 -15.12
C SER A 458 1.49 17.17 -13.95
N ILE A 459 1.80 15.95 -13.49
CA ILE A 459 0.99 15.23 -12.49
C ILE A 459 1.16 15.86 -11.11
N PHE A 460 2.40 15.90 -10.63
CA PHE A 460 2.76 16.51 -9.35
C PHE A 460 3.47 17.83 -9.61
N THR A 461 2.75 18.92 -9.36
CA THR A 461 3.31 20.28 -9.42
C THR A 461 4.30 20.50 -8.28
N GLU A 462 5.07 21.58 -8.34
CA GLU A 462 5.97 21.96 -7.23
C GLU A 462 5.22 22.03 -5.90
N ALA A 463 4.02 22.64 -5.88
CA ALA A 463 3.19 22.73 -4.67
C ALA A 463 2.76 21.37 -4.11
N ILE A 464 2.65 20.34 -4.94
CA ILE A 464 2.34 18.97 -4.49
C ILE A 464 3.61 18.28 -3.97
N LEU A 465 4.72 18.40 -4.69
CA LEU A 465 6.00 17.79 -4.29
C LEU A 465 6.58 18.45 -3.03
N ARG A 466 6.33 19.76 -2.87
CA ARG A 466 6.84 20.61 -1.78
C ARG A 466 5.69 21.35 -1.09
N PRO A 467 4.92 20.68 -0.21
CA PRO A 467 3.73 21.25 0.40
C PRO A 467 3.96 22.57 1.16
N GLU A 468 5.17 22.81 1.64
CA GLU A 468 5.58 24.06 2.27
C GLU A 468 5.47 25.30 1.35
N THR A 469 5.44 25.11 0.03
CA THR A 469 5.23 26.23 -0.92
C THR A 469 3.76 26.63 -1.04
N GLN A 470 2.83 25.82 -0.53
CA GLN A 470 1.42 26.19 -0.45
C GLN A 470 1.20 27.20 0.70
N ASP A 471 1.68 26.84 1.88
CA ASP A 471 1.65 27.70 3.08
C ASP A 471 2.71 27.22 4.09
N LEU A 472 3.76 28.02 4.30
CA LEU A 472 4.86 27.68 5.21
C LEU A 472 4.42 27.66 6.68
N ALA A 473 3.46 28.49 7.07
CA ALA A 473 2.95 28.51 8.45
C ALA A 473 2.19 27.22 8.74
N VAL A 474 1.28 26.80 7.85
CA VAL A 474 0.54 25.54 8.02
C VAL A 474 1.46 24.31 7.97
N PHE A 475 2.50 24.35 7.13
CA PHE A 475 3.52 23.30 7.09
C PHE A 475 4.26 23.18 8.43
N THR A 476 4.77 24.29 8.96
CA THR A 476 5.49 24.30 10.24
C THR A 476 4.60 23.95 11.43
N ASP A 477 3.33 24.38 11.42
CA ASP A 477 2.34 23.98 12.42
C ASP A 477 2.04 22.47 12.36
N SER A 478 1.93 21.89 11.16
CA SER A 478 1.77 20.43 11.00
C SER A 478 2.94 19.65 11.60
N VAL A 479 4.17 20.14 11.41
CA VAL A 479 5.38 19.51 11.99
C VAL A 479 5.38 19.64 13.51
N ARG A 480 4.97 20.78 14.07
CA ARG A 480 4.86 20.96 15.53
C ARG A 480 3.82 20.02 16.14
N VAL A 481 2.64 19.93 15.54
CA VAL A 481 1.60 18.98 15.96
C VAL A 481 2.15 17.55 15.98
N MET A 482 2.93 17.18 14.97
CA MET A 482 3.58 15.87 14.92
C MET A 482 4.57 15.67 16.07
N VAL A 483 5.44 16.65 16.35
CA VAL A 483 6.42 16.60 17.45
C VAL A 483 5.74 16.53 18.82
N ASP A 484 4.74 17.36 19.06
CA ASP A 484 3.97 17.37 20.31
C ASP A 484 3.25 16.03 20.52
N THR A 485 2.79 15.42 19.42
CA THR A 485 2.17 14.10 19.47
C THR A 485 3.20 12.99 19.74
N HIS A 486 4.39 13.06 19.14
CA HIS A 486 5.50 12.16 19.44
C HIS A 486 5.86 12.21 20.94
N GLU A 487 6.02 13.41 21.49
CA GLU A 487 6.33 13.61 22.92
C GLU A 487 5.23 13.00 23.80
N ARG A 488 3.96 13.38 23.55
CA ARG A 488 2.83 12.91 24.35
C ARG A 488 2.71 11.38 24.35
N VAL A 489 2.85 10.75 23.17
CA VAL A 489 2.77 9.29 23.04
C VAL A 489 3.95 8.64 23.74
N ALA A 490 5.18 9.12 23.53
CA ALA A 490 6.36 8.57 24.17
C ALA A 490 6.31 8.67 25.70
N ARG A 491 5.86 9.81 26.24
CA ARG A 491 5.67 10.01 27.70
C ARG A 491 4.75 8.99 28.34
N ALA A 492 3.81 8.39 27.60
CA ALA A 492 2.95 7.33 28.13
C ALA A 492 3.76 6.08 28.53
N TYR A 493 4.74 5.67 27.71
CA TYR A 493 5.62 4.53 27.97
C TYR A 493 6.53 4.75 29.18
N LEU A 494 7.00 5.99 29.39
CA LEU A 494 7.76 6.35 30.59
C LEU A 494 6.88 6.30 31.84
N LYS A 495 5.64 6.78 31.73
CA LYS A 495 4.70 6.90 32.86
C LYS A 495 4.22 5.54 33.36
N ASP A 496 3.92 4.61 32.47
CA ASP A 496 3.44 3.27 32.84
C ASP A 496 4.58 2.24 33.04
N GLY A 497 5.83 2.63 32.77
CA GLY A 497 7.02 1.79 32.93
C GLY A 497 7.17 0.71 31.87
N THR A 498 6.31 0.68 30.83
CA THR A 498 6.43 -0.31 29.75
C THR A 498 7.67 -0.10 28.91
N ILE A 499 8.26 1.10 28.92
CA ILE A 499 9.55 1.41 28.29
C ILE A 499 10.68 0.45 28.71
N ASP A 500 10.63 -0.11 29.92
CA ASP A 500 11.65 -1.05 30.40
C ASP A 500 11.72 -2.36 29.61
N SER A 501 10.65 -2.68 28.86
CA SER A 501 10.63 -3.84 27.98
C SER A 501 11.00 -3.53 26.53
N ALA A 502 11.25 -2.27 26.18
CA ALA A 502 11.74 -1.89 24.86
C ALA A 502 13.21 -2.33 24.69
N CYS A 503 13.57 -2.87 23.52
CA CYS A 503 14.96 -3.13 23.19
C CYS A 503 15.75 -1.81 23.08
N PRO A 504 17.09 -1.81 23.22
CA PRO A 504 17.86 -0.57 23.37
C PRO A 504 17.59 0.51 22.29
N PRO A 505 17.49 0.19 20.99
CA PRO A 505 17.19 1.20 19.96
C PRO A 505 15.81 1.85 20.13
N VAL A 506 14.79 1.04 20.45
CA VAL A 506 13.41 1.50 20.66
C VAL A 506 13.30 2.32 21.95
N ARG A 507 13.99 1.90 23.02
CA ARG A 507 14.07 2.65 24.27
C ARG A 507 14.67 4.04 24.06
N ALA A 508 15.85 4.10 23.43
CA ALA A 508 16.52 5.37 23.14
C ALA A 508 15.65 6.28 22.26
N LEU A 509 14.93 5.71 21.28
CA LEU A 509 13.99 6.47 20.45
C LEU A 509 12.83 7.06 21.26
N LEU A 510 12.22 6.28 22.17
CA LEU A 510 11.14 6.76 23.05
C LEU A 510 11.63 7.89 23.96
N GLU A 511 12.83 7.77 24.53
CA GLU A 511 13.45 8.83 25.34
C GLU A 511 13.71 10.10 24.49
N ILE A 512 14.25 9.96 23.27
CA ILE A 512 14.44 11.08 22.33
C ILE A 512 13.10 11.73 21.93
N MET A 513 12.06 10.94 21.73
CA MET A 513 10.72 11.47 21.44
C MET A 513 10.15 12.26 22.62
N ALA A 514 10.35 11.79 23.85
CA ALA A 514 9.81 12.38 25.06
C ALA A 514 10.60 13.61 25.55
N ASP A 515 11.92 13.56 25.52
CA ASP A 515 12.80 14.54 26.18
C ASP A 515 13.80 15.20 25.21
N GLY A 516 13.77 14.82 23.93
CA GLY A 516 14.71 15.31 22.91
C GLY A 516 16.09 14.64 22.95
N ILE A 517 16.37 13.87 24.00
CA ILE A 517 17.65 13.21 24.26
C ILE A 517 17.41 11.88 24.98
N SER A 518 18.23 10.87 24.69
CA SER A 518 18.23 9.59 25.42
C SER A 518 18.97 9.69 26.75
N ALA A 519 18.80 8.69 27.61
CA ALA A 519 19.52 8.57 28.88
C ALA A 519 21.05 8.57 28.71
N ASP A 520 21.54 8.05 27.58
CA ASP A 520 22.97 8.02 27.21
C ASP A 520 23.46 9.32 26.53
N GLY A 521 22.60 10.35 26.46
CA GLY A 521 22.93 11.65 25.88
C GLY A 521 22.89 11.71 24.36
N LEU A 522 22.30 10.70 23.69
CA LEU A 522 22.16 10.66 22.23
C LEU A 522 20.93 11.45 21.77
N THR A 523 21.04 12.10 20.61
CA THR A 523 19.92 12.75 19.91
C THR A 523 19.59 12.01 18.63
N LEU A 524 18.49 12.40 17.97
CA LEU A 524 18.04 11.81 16.71
C LEU A 524 19.12 11.83 15.61
N HIS A 525 20.05 12.79 15.62
CA HIS A 525 21.10 12.92 14.61
C HIS A 525 22.47 12.39 15.07
N ASP A 526 22.60 11.86 16.29
CA ASP A 526 23.86 11.26 16.74
C ASP A 526 24.16 10.00 15.90
N PRO A 527 25.33 9.91 15.24
CA PRO A 527 25.70 8.72 14.46
C PRO A 527 25.65 7.42 15.26
N ARG A 528 25.95 7.46 16.56
CA ARG A 528 25.88 6.29 17.44
C ARG A 528 24.44 5.81 17.62
N PHE A 529 23.48 6.74 17.69
CA PHE A 529 22.06 6.39 17.73
C PHE A 529 21.60 5.77 16.41
N ARG A 530 22.04 6.32 15.28
CA ARG A 530 21.72 5.77 13.94
C ARG A 530 22.28 4.37 13.73
N GLU A 531 23.50 4.12 14.20
CA GLU A 531 24.16 2.80 14.12
C GLU A 531 23.36 1.69 14.80
N MET A 532 22.68 1.99 15.92
CA MET A 532 21.82 1.03 16.65
C MET A 532 20.70 0.42 15.81
N PHE A 533 20.32 1.07 14.69
CA PHE A 533 19.26 0.63 13.79
C PHE A 533 19.76 -0.17 12.58
N THR A 534 21.07 -0.39 12.47
CA THR A 534 21.65 -1.18 11.38
C THR A 534 21.50 -2.69 11.63
N ARG A 535 21.40 -3.46 10.54
CA ARG A 535 21.30 -4.92 10.61
C ARG A 535 22.51 -5.52 11.32
N GLU A 536 23.69 -5.01 11.00
CA GLU A 536 24.98 -5.45 11.53
C GLU A 536 25.04 -5.27 13.05
N SER A 537 24.65 -4.10 13.55
CA SER A 537 24.61 -3.83 14.99
C SER A 537 23.58 -4.69 15.71
N VAL A 538 22.42 -4.96 15.10
CA VAL A 538 21.42 -5.88 15.67
C VAL A 538 22.00 -7.29 15.79
N LEU A 539 22.55 -7.84 14.71
CA LEU A 539 23.08 -9.22 14.69
C LEU A 539 24.25 -9.42 15.64
N ALA A 540 25.06 -8.37 15.87
CA ALA A 540 26.21 -8.43 16.77
C ALA A 540 25.86 -8.17 18.25
N SER A 541 24.61 -7.84 18.58
CA SER A 541 24.23 -7.38 19.92
C SER A 541 23.82 -8.51 20.88
N ASP A 542 24.21 -8.36 22.14
CA ASP A 542 23.84 -9.30 23.21
C ASP A 542 22.32 -9.36 23.42
N TRP A 543 21.64 -8.20 23.40
CA TRP A 543 20.18 -8.15 23.60
C TRP A 543 19.42 -8.93 22.52
N TYR A 544 19.94 -8.98 21.28
CA TYR A 544 19.34 -9.78 20.22
C TYR A 544 19.63 -11.28 20.45
N ALA A 545 20.85 -11.64 20.86
CA ALA A 545 21.18 -13.00 21.25
C ALA A 545 20.26 -13.53 22.37
N ASP A 546 20.00 -12.71 23.40
CA ASP A 546 19.08 -13.06 24.49
C ASP A 546 17.66 -13.35 24.00
N ARG A 547 17.18 -12.59 23.00
CA ARG A 547 15.85 -12.84 22.39
C ARG A 547 15.78 -14.17 21.65
N LEU A 548 16.87 -14.57 21.00
CA LEU A 548 16.95 -15.84 20.29
C LEU A 548 17.06 -17.01 21.28
N ASP A 549 17.78 -16.83 22.39
CA ASP A 549 17.83 -17.80 23.50
C ASP A 549 16.45 -17.98 24.12
N ALA A 550 15.74 -16.86 24.39
CA ALA A 550 14.36 -16.89 24.88
C ALA A 550 13.38 -17.57 23.91
N ALA A 551 13.57 -17.38 22.60
CA ALA A 551 12.77 -18.06 21.58
C ALA A 551 13.00 -19.57 21.59
N GLN A 552 14.26 -20.01 21.63
CA GLN A 552 14.60 -21.43 21.71
C GLN A 552 14.04 -22.06 22.99
N ALA A 553 14.25 -21.42 24.15
CA ALA A 553 13.74 -21.90 25.42
C ALA A 553 12.23 -22.10 25.40
N GLN A 554 11.48 -21.18 24.78
CA GLN A 554 10.04 -21.35 24.61
C GLN A 554 9.68 -22.53 23.69
N LEU A 555 10.39 -22.70 22.57
CA LEU A 555 10.13 -23.80 21.65
C LEU A 555 10.32 -25.16 22.36
N VAL A 556 11.39 -25.28 23.14
CA VAL A 556 11.66 -26.48 23.96
C VAL A 556 10.56 -26.66 25.01
N ALA A 557 10.23 -25.63 25.79
CA ALA A 557 9.20 -25.72 26.83
C ALA A 557 7.83 -26.12 26.26
N ARG A 558 7.45 -25.60 25.08
CA ARG A 558 6.21 -25.99 24.39
C ARG A 558 6.25 -27.45 23.93
N ALA A 559 7.38 -27.91 23.40
CA ALA A 559 7.54 -29.29 22.96
C ALA A 559 7.50 -30.26 24.15
N GLU A 560 8.15 -29.93 25.27
CA GLU A 560 8.08 -30.69 26.52
C GLU A 560 6.66 -30.78 27.07
N ALA A 561 5.92 -29.67 27.06
CA ALA A 561 4.50 -29.69 27.46
C ALA A 561 3.65 -30.57 26.54
N GLY A 562 3.94 -30.59 25.23
CA GLY A 562 3.28 -31.48 24.27
C GLY A 562 3.57 -32.96 24.52
N VAL A 563 4.84 -33.31 24.76
CA VAL A 563 5.27 -34.67 25.14
C VAL A 563 4.54 -35.12 26.40
N ALA A 564 4.56 -34.30 27.46
CA ALA A 564 3.89 -34.63 28.72
C ALA A 564 2.37 -34.81 28.56
N ALA A 565 1.73 -34.01 27.69
CA ALA A 565 0.30 -34.15 27.41
C ALA A 565 -0.04 -35.46 26.69
N ILE A 566 0.82 -35.90 25.75
CA ILE A 566 0.63 -37.17 25.05
C ILE A 566 0.86 -38.35 26.02
N GLU A 567 1.92 -38.30 26.84
CA GLU A 567 2.19 -39.32 27.87
C GLU A 567 1.03 -39.47 28.85
N ALA A 568 0.47 -38.35 29.32
CA ALA A 568 -0.70 -38.36 30.21
C ALA A 568 -1.90 -39.03 29.54
N LEU A 569 -2.17 -38.72 28.26
CA LEU A 569 -3.27 -39.32 27.51
C LEU A 569 -3.10 -40.83 27.33
N CYS A 570 -1.88 -41.28 27.00
CA CYS A 570 -1.57 -42.72 26.90
C CYS A 570 -1.75 -43.44 28.24
N ALA A 571 -1.38 -42.80 29.36
CA ALA A 571 -1.51 -43.37 30.69
C ALA A 571 -2.98 -43.50 31.16
N GLU A 572 -3.86 -42.61 30.73
CA GLU A 572 -5.30 -42.66 31.02
C GLU A 572 -6.06 -43.71 30.18
N ASP A 573 -5.52 -44.11 29.03
CA ASP A 573 -6.13 -45.06 28.09
C ASP A 573 -5.88 -46.52 28.48
N SER A 574 -6.52 -46.96 29.57
CA SER A 574 -6.27 -48.27 30.20
C SER A 574 -6.44 -49.52 29.31
N ASP A 575 -7.21 -49.43 28.21
CA ASP A 575 -7.40 -50.53 27.25
C ASP A 575 -6.59 -50.35 25.94
N GLY A 576 -5.87 -49.23 25.80
CA GLY A 576 -5.02 -48.91 24.66
C GLY A 576 -5.76 -48.57 23.35
N THR A 577 -7.09 -48.46 23.37
CA THR A 577 -7.90 -48.29 22.15
C THR A 577 -7.68 -46.91 21.53
N VAL A 578 -7.64 -45.85 22.34
CA VAL A 578 -7.45 -44.49 21.85
C VAL A 578 -6.01 -44.27 21.39
N THR A 579 -5.05 -44.78 22.15
CA THR A 579 -3.61 -44.77 21.87
C THR A 579 -3.33 -45.39 20.51
N ALA A 580 -3.84 -46.60 20.25
CA ALA A 580 -3.67 -47.27 18.97
C ALA A 580 -4.39 -46.55 17.83
N ARG A 581 -5.65 -46.13 18.03
CA ARG A 581 -6.45 -45.47 16.98
C ARG A 581 -5.86 -44.14 16.51
N MET A 582 -5.27 -43.37 17.44
CA MET A 582 -4.69 -42.05 17.14
C MET A 582 -3.19 -42.11 16.81
N GLY A 583 -2.55 -43.27 16.96
CA GLY A 583 -1.11 -43.45 16.77
C GLY A 583 -0.30 -42.61 17.76
N LEU A 584 -0.70 -42.59 19.03
CA LEU A 584 -0.08 -41.70 20.01
C LEU A 584 1.38 -42.07 20.34
N ASP A 585 1.75 -43.35 20.26
CA ASP A 585 3.14 -43.79 20.47
C ASP A 585 4.07 -43.21 19.40
N ASP A 586 3.67 -43.23 18.13
CA ASP A 586 4.44 -42.66 17.02
C ASP A 586 4.54 -41.13 17.18
N ARG A 587 3.43 -40.47 17.51
CA ARG A 587 3.41 -39.01 17.77
C ARG A 587 4.26 -38.62 18.96
N LEU A 588 4.29 -39.44 20.01
CA LEU A 588 5.14 -39.22 21.17
C LEU A 588 6.61 -39.32 20.78
N ALA A 589 6.99 -40.33 19.99
CA ALA A 589 8.34 -40.47 19.47
C ALA A 589 8.75 -39.28 18.59
N GLU A 590 7.88 -38.84 17.68
CA GLU A 590 8.10 -37.65 16.83
C GLU A 590 8.24 -36.38 17.66
N ALA A 591 7.35 -36.14 18.63
CA ALA A 591 7.39 -34.97 19.50
C ALA A 591 8.65 -34.95 20.39
N THR A 592 9.07 -36.11 20.88
CA THR A 592 10.31 -36.28 21.66
C THR A 592 11.54 -35.96 20.81
N ALA A 593 11.61 -36.49 19.59
CA ALA A 593 12.70 -36.20 18.66
C ALA A 593 12.74 -34.71 18.27
N ALA A 594 11.58 -34.11 18.00
CA ALA A 594 11.47 -32.68 17.71
C ALA A 594 11.92 -31.82 18.90
N ARG A 595 11.55 -32.18 20.14
CA ARG A 595 12.01 -31.51 21.37
C ARG A 595 13.53 -31.56 21.50
N ASP A 596 14.16 -32.70 21.21
CA ASP A 596 15.61 -32.85 21.24
C ASP A 596 16.30 -32.01 20.14
N GLU A 597 15.76 -31.98 18.92
CA GLU A 597 16.26 -31.12 17.84
C GLU A 597 16.14 -29.63 18.22
N LEU A 598 15.01 -29.22 18.80
CA LEU A 598 14.76 -27.85 19.23
C LEU A 598 15.75 -27.39 20.31
N ALA A 599 16.18 -28.30 21.19
CA ALA A 599 17.19 -28.03 22.22
C ALA A 599 18.63 -27.95 21.69
N SER A 600 18.87 -28.31 20.42
CA SER A 600 20.21 -28.33 19.84
C SER A 600 20.76 -26.93 19.49
N GLY A 601 22.09 -26.79 19.51
CA GLY A 601 22.76 -25.56 19.04
C GLY A 601 22.48 -25.24 17.57
N ALA A 602 22.22 -26.25 16.73
CA ALA A 602 21.87 -26.04 15.32
C ALA A 602 20.52 -25.32 15.17
N THR A 603 19.53 -25.65 16.00
CA THR A 603 18.27 -24.90 16.04
C THR A 603 18.50 -23.45 16.45
N ARG A 604 19.35 -23.23 17.46
CA ARG A 604 19.67 -21.87 17.91
C ARG A 604 20.29 -21.01 16.82
N GLU A 605 21.15 -21.61 16.00
CA GLU A 605 21.78 -20.95 14.85
C GLU A 605 20.78 -20.67 13.73
N ARG A 606 19.83 -21.59 13.46
CA ARG A 606 18.72 -21.34 12.51
C ARG A 606 17.80 -20.19 12.90
N LEU A 607 17.76 -19.79 14.18
CA LEU A 607 16.97 -18.65 14.63
C LEU A 607 17.63 -17.30 14.33
N VAL A 608 18.92 -17.26 14.00
CA VAL A 608 19.63 -16.01 13.67
C VAL A 608 19.03 -15.40 12.40
N GLY A 609 18.58 -14.15 12.49
CA GLY A 609 17.82 -13.47 11.42
C GLY A 609 16.30 -13.54 11.58
N THR A 610 15.79 -14.23 12.61
CA THR A 610 14.36 -14.18 13.00
C THR A 610 14.11 -13.05 14.03
N LEU A 611 12.85 -12.83 14.41
CA LEU A 611 12.47 -11.82 15.41
C LEU A 611 12.84 -12.19 16.87
N GLY A 612 13.21 -13.45 17.11
CA GLY A 612 13.34 -14.01 18.45
C GLY A 612 12.05 -13.89 19.26
N ARG A 613 12.18 -13.83 20.59
CA ARG A 613 11.07 -13.65 21.54
C ARG A 613 11.44 -12.58 22.56
N GLN A 614 10.45 -11.87 23.09
CA GLN A 614 10.67 -11.01 24.26
C GLN A 614 11.21 -11.84 25.42
N VAL A 615 12.32 -11.39 26.02
CA VAL A 615 12.99 -12.07 27.14
C VAL A 615 12.07 -12.05 28.36
N ASP A 616 11.71 -10.86 28.83
CA ASP A 616 10.76 -10.66 29.92
C ASP A 616 9.32 -10.60 29.39
N PHE A 617 8.81 -11.75 28.94
CA PHE A 617 7.42 -11.90 28.53
C PHE A 617 6.54 -12.00 29.78
N ARG A 618 5.81 -10.92 30.11
CA ARG A 618 4.98 -10.82 31.32
C ARG A 618 3.59 -11.40 31.13
#